data_AF-A0A1G8BUL6-F1
#
_entry.id   AF-A0A1G8BUL6-F1
#
_cell.length_a   1.000
_cell.length_b   1.000
_cell.length_c   1.000
_cell.angle_alpha   90.00
_cell.angle_beta   90.00
_cell.angle_gamma   90.00
#
_symmetry.space_group_name_H-M   'P 1'
#
loop_
_entity.id
_entity.type
_entity.pdbx_description
1 polymer ?
#
loop_
_entity_poly.entity_id
_entity_poly.type
_entity_poly.pdbx_seq_one_letter_code
_entity_poly.pdbx_strand_id
1 'polypeptide(L)'
;MKRVLHALLLGLMTLAALPSASAKDITLDFENLPPGPLFHGDAWNIGNDIYFETFSNSTVAQNGDYVGEVVDSNWAFEQCGQLQCTSNGSTYVAAVNDAAMYFSTFSGNAFSVRSLSASFLGPYADSYTSIVGAVRLMGVHADGSSVLQTFTFGAPGADGYAFQSLSVSNAFAADQFTELYVFGLACNSAGNCAGFNSDRAQFALDDLVLISAVPEPATWLMFGSGMLLVATRRRRA
;
A
#
# COMPACT_ATOMS: atom_id res chain seq x y z
N MET A 1 52.66 53.36 10.81
CA MET A 1 51.23 53.40 10.46
C MET A 1 51.05 52.91 9.02
N LYS A 2 50.81 51.61 8.85
CA LYS A 2 50.35 50.89 7.63
C LYS A 2 50.64 49.41 7.90
N ARG A 3 49.66 48.53 7.64
CA ARG A 3 49.67 47.05 7.82
C ARG A 3 49.02 46.48 9.09
N VAL A 4 47.75 46.76 9.37
CA VAL A 4 46.86 45.81 10.08
C VAL A 4 45.41 46.11 9.69
N LEU A 5 44.96 45.74 8.49
CA LEU A 5 43.52 45.83 8.16
C LEU A 5 43.16 44.99 6.93
N HIS A 6 43.46 43.68 6.93
CA HIS A 6 43.10 42.78 5.82
C HIS A 6 42.68 41.36 6.26
N ALA A 7 42.35 41.12 7.54
CA ALA A 7 42.23 39.74 8.04
C ALA A 7 40.87 39.35 8.67
N LEU A 8 39.77 40.06 8.43
CA LEU A 8 38.54 39.83 9.22
C LEU A 8 37.21 39.84 8.45
N LEU A 9 37.20 39.40 7.19
CA LEU A 9 35.96 39.31 6.39
C LEU A 9 35.80 38.01 5.59
N LEU A 10 36.36 36.90 6.08
CA LEU A 10 35.99 35.55 5.62
C LEU A 10 35.45 34.74 6.79
N GLY A 11 34.14 34.80 7.00
CA GLY A 11 33.47 33.93 7.95
C GLY A 11 31.98 34.19 7.95
N LEU A 12 31.22 33.12 7.70
CA LEU A 12 29.77 33.03 7.72
C LEU A 12 29.05 33.56 6.46
N MET A 13 28.88 32.67 5.48
CA MET A 13 27.60 32.45 4.80
C MET A 13 27.76 31.24 3.86
N THR A 14 27.72 30.04 4.44
CA THR A 14 27.36 28.83 3.72
C THR A 14 26.20 28.21 4.49
N LEU A 15 25.00 28.77 4.30
CA LEU A 15 23.77 28.01 4.54
C LEU A 15 23.85 26.84 3.55
N ALA A 16 24.28 25.68 4.04
CA ALA A 16 24.17 24.45 3.30
C ALA A 16 22.68 24.23 3.04
N ALA A 17 22.28 24.36 1.77
CA ALA A 17 21.05 23.77 1.28
C ALA A 17 21.20 22.26 1.45
N LEU A 18 20.86 21.75 2.62
CA LEU A 18 20.71 20.32 2.82
C LEU A 18 19.50 19.90 1.97
N PRO A 19 19.63 18.88 1.11
CA PRO A 19 18.47 18.32 0.46
C PRO A 19 17.57 17.77 1.56
N SER A 20 16.38 18.36 1.72
CA SER A 20 15.29 17.73 2.44
C SER A 20 15.08 16.36 1.81
N ALA A 21 15.26 15.29 2.59
CA ALA A 21 14.99 13.93 2.15
C ALA A 21 13.51 13.91 1.75
N SER A 22 13.26 13.89 0.44
CA SER A 22 11.89 13.81 -0.05
C SER A 22 11.43 12.38 0.18
N ALA A 23 10.30 12.22 0.86
CA ALA A 23 9.61 10.94 0.89
C ALA A 23 9.40 10.48 -0.57
N LYS A 24 9.87 9.28 -0.88
CA LYS A 24 9.79 8.72 -2.23
C LYS A 24 8.57 7.81 -2.29
N ASP A 25 7.74 8.04 -3.31
CA ASP A 25 6.67 7.12 -3.66
C ASP A 25 7.28 5.80 -4.12
N ILE A 26 6.79 4.71 -3.54
CA ILE A 26 7.12 3.33 -3.89
C ILE A 26 5.82 2.71 -4.41
N THR A 27 5.79 2.36 -5.69
CA THR A 27 4.71 1.55 -6.24
C THR A 27 5.05 0.09 -6.00
N LEU A 28 4.16 -0.62 -5.33
CA LEU A 28 4.18 -2.07 -5.24
C LEU A 28 3.30 -2.60 -6.37
N ASP A 29 3.97 -3.13 -7.39
CA ASP A 29 3.36 -3.90 -8.46
C ASP A 29 3.51 -5.40 -8.19
N PHE A 30 2.74 -6.20 -8.93
CA PHE A 30 2.76 -7.66 -8.81
C PHE A 30 3.45 -8.35 -9.99
N GLU A 31 4.14 -7.59 -10.85
CA GLU A 31 4.80 -8.07 -12.08
C GLU A 31 5.85 -9.15 -11.85
N ASN A 32 6.44 -9.18 -10.66
CA ASN A 32 7.50 -10.13 -10.32
C ASN A 32 6.97 -11.41 -9.64
N LEU A 33 5.65 -11.52 -9.44
CA LEU A 33 5.04 -12.71 -8.88
C LEU A 33 4.73 -13.72 -10.00
N PRO A 34 4.99 -15.01 -9.78
CA PRO A 34 4.56 -16.03 -10.72
C PRO A 34 3.03 -16.11 -10.73
N PRO A 35 2.37 -16.11 -11.91
CA PRO A 35 0.93 -16.33 -11.97
C PRO A 35 0.55 -17.69 -11.38
N GLY A 36 -0.54 -17.74 -10.62
CA GLY A 36 -0.99 -18.97 -9.96
C GLY A 36 -1.75 -18.74 -8.66
N PRO A 37 -2.26 -19.83 -8.06
CA PRO A 37 -3.14 -19.76 -6.92
C PRO A 37 -2.42 -19.22 -5.67
N LEU A 38 -3.18 -18.48 -4.87
CA LEU A 38 -2.81 -18.01 -3.55
C LEU A 38 -3.62 -18.73 -2.49
N PHE A 39 -2.94 -19.10 -1.41
CA PHE A 39 -3.48 -19.87 -0.32
C PHE A 39 -3.43 -19.11 1.01
N HIS A 40 -4.31 -19.49 1.93
CA HIS A 40 -4.28 -18.99 3.29
C HIS A 40 -2.93 -19.33 3.92
N GLY A 41 -2.25 -18.31 4.44
CA GLY A 41 -0.93 -18.43 5.07
C GLY A 41 0.25 -18.26 4.10
N ASP A 42 0.00 -18.01 2.81
CA ASP A 42 1.06 -17.63 1.90
C ASP A 42 1.61 -16.24 2.23
N ALA A 43 2.92 -16.07 2.08
CA ALA A 43 3.63 -14.82 2.30
C ALA A 43 4.58 -14.56 1.13
N TRP A 44 4.54 -13.33 0.61
CA TRP A 44 5.28 -12.93 -0.59
C TRP A 44 5.99 -11.61 -0.37
N ASN A 45 7.26 -11.57 -0.74
CA ASN A 45 8.00 -10.31 -0.79
C ASN A 45 7.58 -9.52 -2.05
N ILE A 46 7.17 -8.27 -1.85
CA ILE A 46 6.84 -7.33 -2.92
C ILE A 46 7.68 -6.07 -2.71
N GLY A 47 8.89 -6.09 -3.27
CA GLY A 47 9.86 -5.02 -3.12
C GLY A 47 10.80 -5.18 -1.93
N ASN A 48 11.70 -4.21 -1.74
CA ASN A 48 12.88 -4.42 -0.89
C ASN A 48 12.60 -4.64 0.60
N ASP A 49 11.56 -4.05 1.16
CA ASP A 49 11.26 -4.08 2.59
C ASP A 49 9.79 -4.36 2.88
N ILE A 50 9.00 -4.75 1.88
CA ILE A 50 7.56 -4.98 2.03
C ILE A 50 7.22 -6.40 1.63
N TYR A 51 6.32 -6.98 2.39
CA TYR A 51 5.68 -8.24 2.05
C TYR A 51 4.19 -8.13 2.19
N PHE A 52 3.49 -9.05 1.54
CA PHE A 52 2.10 -9.29 1.80
C PHE A 52 1.84 -10.75 2.17
N GLU A 53 0.79 -10.97 2.95
CA GLU A 53 0.26 -12.28 3.28
C GLU A 53 -1.19 -12.36 2.82
N THR A 54 -1.62 -13.56 2.43
CA THR A 54 -3.02 -13.82 2.09
C THR A 54 -3.68 -14.69 3.14
N PHE A 55 -4.88 -14.30 3.58
CA PHE A 55 -5.61 -15.09 4.56
C PHE A 55 -7.12 -15.08 4.34
N SER A 56 -7.76 -16.21 4.65
CA SER A 56 -9.20 -16.27 4.85
C SER A 56 -9.54 -15.81 6.27
N ASN A 57 -10.60 -15.03 6.42
CA ASN A 57 -11.13 -14.66 7.74
C ASN A 57 -12.10 -15.73 8.30
N SER A 58 -12.21 -16.89 7.67
CA SER A 58 -13.00 -18.01 8.18
C SER A 58 -12.37 -18.58 9.45
N THR A 59 -13.17 -18.79 10.49
CA THR A 59 -12.71 -19.38 11.76
C THR A 59 -12.27 -20.84 11.64
N VAL A 60 -12.55 -21.47 10.50
CA VAL A 60 -12.14 -22.85 10.19
C VAL A 60 -11.11 -22.92 9.08
N ALA A 61 -10.55 -21.78 8.66
CA ALA A 61 -9.51 -21.73 7.64
C ALA A 61 -8.28 -22.56 8.05
N GLN A 62 -7.71 -23.27 7.09
CA GLN A 62 -6.49 -24.06 7.22
C GLN A 62 -5.43 -23.55 6.26
N ASN A 63 -4.16 -23.70 6.65
CA ASN A 63 -3.04 -23.36 5.78
C ASN A 63 -3.12 -24.17 4.48
N GLY A 64 -3.12 -23.50 3.34
CA GLY A 64 -3.36 -24.14 2.04
C GLY A 64 -4.79 -24.02 1.50
N ASP A 65 -5.71 -23.38 2.23
CA ASP A 65 -7.06 -23.08 1.70
C ASP A 65 -6.97 -22.02 0.60
N TYR A 66 -7.69 -22.20 -0.51
CA TYR A 66 -7.66 -21.27 -1.65
C TYR A 66 -8.33 -19.93 -1.31
N VAL A 67 -7.57 -18.84 -1.46
CA VAL A 67 -7.97 -17.46 -1.10
C VAL A 67 -7.81 -16.47 -2.25
N GLY A 68 -7.22 -16.87 -3.37
CA GLY A 68 -6.96 -15.95 -4.46
C GLY A 68 -6.07 -16.51 -5.55
N GLU A 69 -5.63 -15.62 -6.43
CA GLU A 69 -4.75 -15.93 -7.54
C GLU A 69 -3.93 -14.70 -7.93
N VAL A 70 -2.67 -14.90 -8.28
CA VAL A 70 -1.88 -13.93 -9.05
C VAL A 70 -2.28 -14.10 -10.51
N VAL A 71 -2.90 -13.07 -11.06
CA VAL A 71 -3.48 -13.07 -12.41
C VAL A 71 -2.59 -12.27 -13.35
N ASP A 72 -2.16 -12.89 -14.44
CA ASP A 72 -1.56 -12.19 -15.58
C ASP A 72 -2.70 -11.71 -16.49
N SER A 73 -2.80 -10.40 -16.74
CA SER A 73 -3.85 -9.84 -17.62
C SER A 73 -3.92 -10.48 -19.01
N ASN A 74 -2.85 -11.10 -19.51
CA ASN A 74 -2.86 -11.80 -20.80
C ASN A 74 -3.61 -13.14 -20.75
N TRP A 75 -3.85 -13.68 -19.55
CA TRP A 75 -4.49 -14.97 -19.28
C TRP A 75 -5.65 -14.85 -18.27
N ALA A 76 -6.13 -13.63 -18.05
CA ALA A 76 -7.13 -13.33 -17.02
C ALA A 76 -8.46 -14.08 -17.25
N PHE A 77 -8.80 -14.40 -18.49
CA PHE A 77 -10.01 -15.17 -18.80
C PHE A 77 -9.90 -16.62 -18.32
N GLU A 78 -8.73 -17.25 -18.47
CA GLU A 78 -8.47 -18.61 -18.04
C GLU A 78 -8.28 -18.73 -16.53
N GLN A 79 -7.70 -17.71 -15.89
CA GLN A 79 -7.32 -17.72 -14.48
C GLN A 79 -8.49 -17.38 -13.54
N CYS A 80 -9.43 -16.54 -13.97
CA CYS A 80 -10.50 -16.08 -13.08
C CYS A 80 -11.74 -16.97 -12.99
N GLY A 81 -11.71 -18.14 -13.62
CA GLY A 81 -12.78 -19.14 -13.53
C GLY A 81 -14.16 -18.58 -13.91
N GLN A 82 -15.09 -18.53 -12.95
CA GLN A 82 -16.47 -18.06 -13.16
C GLN A 82 -16.67 -16.56 -12.86
N LEU A 83 -15.61 -15.84 -12.49
CA LEU A 83 -15.68 -14.42 -12.20
C LEU A 83 -15.43 -13.58 -13.45
N GLN A 84 -16.05 -12.41 -13.49
CA GLN A 84 -15.71 -11.37 -14.46
C GLN A 84 -14.40 -10.72 -14.04
N CYS A 85 -13.30 -11.18 -14.64
CA CYS A 85 -12.03 -10.53 -14.44
C CYS A 85 -11.81 -9.32 -15.33
N THR A 86 -11.06 -8.41 -14.76
CA THR A 86 -10.61 -7.17 -15.38
C THR A 86 -9.36 -7.44 -16.19
N SER A 87 -9.16 -6.72 -17.29
CA SER A 87 -7.86 -6.66 -17.97
C SER A 87 -7.29 -5.26 -17.82
N ASN A 88 -6.06 -5.15 -17.33
CA ASN A 88 -5.32 -3.88 -17.22
C ASN A 88 -3.97 -3.93 -17.96
N GLY A 89 -3.67 -5.05 -18.63
CA GLY A 89 -2.36 -5.28 -19.25
C GLY A 89 -1.21 -5.42 -18.24
N SER A 90 -1.56 -5.67 -16.97
CA SER A 90 -0.67 -5.78 -15.80
C SER A 90 -0.94 -7.10 -15.06
N THR A 91 0.02 -7.58 -14.29
CA THR A 91 -0.14 -8.67 -13.33
C THR A 91 -0.73 -8.09 -12.06
N TYR A 92 -1.81 -8.69 -11.56
CA TYR A 92 -2.51 -8.22 -10.37
C TYR A 92 -2.85 -9.38 -9.45
N VAL A 93 -3.21 -9.07 -8.20
CA VAL A 93 -3.69 -10.10 -7.28
C VAL A 93 -5.21 -10.06 -7.18
N ALA A 94 -5.85 -11.20 -7.42
CA ALA A 94 -7.25 -11.43 -7.14
C ALA A 94 -7.41 -12.12 -5.78
N ALA A 95 -8.15 -11.50 -4.87
CA ALA A 95 -8.60 -12.11 -3.63
C ALA A 95 -10.06 -12.55 -3.76
N VAL A 96 -10.35 -13.81 -3.43
CA VAL A 96 -11.66 -14.45 -3.56
C VAL A 96 -12.09 -15.10 -2.25
N ASN A 97 -13.32 -15.58 -2.15
CA ASN A 97 -13.85 -16.25 -0.94
C ASN A 97 -13.69 -15.41 0.34
N ASP A 98 -14.04 -14.12 0.26
CA ASP A 98 -13.89 -13.15 1.34
C ASP A 98 -12.46 -13.10 1.94
N ALA A 99 -11.44 -13.34 1.13
CA ALA A 99 -10.06 -13.21 1.55
C ALA A 99 -9.64 -11.77 1.85
N ALA A 100 -8.60 -11.65 2.67
CA ALA A 100 -7.94 -10.40 2.97
C ALA A 100 -6.45 -10.51 2.63
N MET A 101 -5.88 -9.40 2.20
CA MET A 101 -4.45 -9.22 2.03
C MET A 101 -3.93 -8.38 3.18
N TYR A 102 -2.86 -8.85 3.80
CA TYR A 102 -2.14 -8.16 4.85
C TYR A 102 -0.82 -7.65 4.27
N PHE A 103 -0.42 -6.42 4.57
CA PHE A 103 0.83 -5.81 4.14
C PHE A 103 1.58 -5.28 5.34
N SER A 104 2.89 -5.53 5.40
CA SER A 104 3.77 -4.96 6.41
C SER A 104 5.22 -4.90 5.92
N THR A 105 6.10 -4.31 6.75
CA THR A 105 7.52 -4.19 6.45
C THR A 105 8.35 -5.23 7.20
N PHE A 106 9.42 -5.75 6.60
CA PHE A 106 10.34 -6.65 7.30
C PHE A 106 11.12 -5.92 8.40
N SER A 107 11.39 -4.63 8.18
CA SER A 107 12.08 -3.77 9.14
C SER A 107 11.22 -3.34 10.34
N GLY A 108 9.90 -3.50 10.26
CA GLY A 108 8.94 -2.94 11.22
C GLY A 108 8.79 -1.42 11.13
N ASN A 109 9.35 -0.79 10.08
CA ASN A 109 9.16 0.63 9.82
C ASN A 109 7.71 0.92 9.42
N ALA A 110 7.21 2.07 9.86
CA ALA A 110 5.92 2.54 9.43
C ALA A 110 5.95 3.08 7.99
N PHE A 111 4.82 2.98 7.31
CA PHE A 111 4.60 3.48 5.95
C PHE A 111 3.24 4.17 5.86
N SER A 112 3.07 5.04 4.86
CA SER A 112 1.78 5.65 4.55
C SER A 112 1.28 5.15 3.20
N VAL A 113 -0.03 5.14 2.99
CA VAL A 113 -0.66 4.73 1.73
C VAL A 113 -1.07 5.98 0.97
N ARG A 114 -0.81 6.04 -0.33
CA ARG A 114 -1.20 7.18 -1.19
C ARG A 114 -2.36 6.83 -2.12
N SER A 115 -2.24 5.70 -2.79
CA SER A 115 -3.24 5.23 -3.74
C SER A 115 -3.09 3.73 -3.98
N LEU A 116 -4.10 3.15 -4.59
CA LEU A 116 -4.09 1.79 -5.10
C LEU A 116 -4.91 1.73 -6.39
N SER A 117 -4.63 0.74 -7.23
CA SER A 117 -5.54 0.34 -8.31
C SER A 117 -6.35 -0.85 -7.83
N ALA A 118 -7.68 -0.78 -7.89
CA ALA A 118 -8.52 -1.92 -7.53
C ALA A 118 -9.75 -2.05 -8.41
N SER A 119 -10.26 -3.27 -8.51
CA SER A 119 -11.50 -3.62 -9.18
C SER A 119 -12.32 -4.57 -8.31
N PHE A 120 -13.64 -4.57 -8.47
CA PHE A 120 -14.48 -5.62 -7.90
C PHE A 120 -14.44 -6.85 -8.79
N LEU A 121 -14.47 -8.04 -8.19
CA LEU A 121 -14.62 -9.29 -8.93
C LEU A 121 -15.98 -9.90 -8.58
N GLY A 122 -16.80 -10.13 -9.60
CA GLY A 122 -18.16 -10.60 -9.40
C GLY A 122 -18.59 -11.60 -10.47
N PRO A 123 -19.67 -12.37 -10.21
CA PRO A 123 -20.21 -13.26 -11.22
C PRO A 123 -20.83 -12.49 -12.38
N TYR A 124 -20.98 -13.17 -13.51
CA TYR A 124 -21.90 -12.75 -14.57
C TYR A 124 -23.34 -12.80 -14.01
N ALA A 125 -24.08 -11.71 -14.14
CA ALA A 125 -25.46 -11.61 -13.66
C ALA A 125 -26.34 -10.88 -14.68
N ASP A 126 -27.62 -11.26 -14.73
CA ASP A 126 -28.61 -10.63 -15.63
C ASP A 126 -28.97 -9.20 -15.21
N SER A 127 -28.70 -8.84 -13.94
CA SER A 127 -28.89 -7.50 -13.42
C SER A 127 -27.93 -7.21 -12.27
N TYR A 128 -27.49 -5.96 -12.17
CA TYR A 128 -26.58 -5.48 -11.13
C TYR A 128 -27.23 -4.36 -10.34
N THR A 129 -26.88 -4.28 -9.05
CA THR A 129 -27.21 -3.14 -8.19
C THR A 129 -26.35 -1.94 -8.57
N SER A 130 -26.75 -0.73 -8.14
CA SER A 130 -25.96 0.48 -8.39
C SER A 130 -24.59 0.44 -7.72
N ILE A 131 -24.47 -0.28 -6.61
CA ILE A 131 -23.21 -0.60 -5.91
C ILE A 131 -23.17 -2.12 -5.76
N VAL A 132 -22.16 -2.75 -6.34
CA VAL A 132 -22.01 -4.22 -6.33
C VAL A 132 -21.15 -4.70 -5.17
N GLY A 133 -20.22 -3.84 -4.74
CA GLY A 133 -19.19 -4.21 -3.79
C GLY A 133 -18.34 -3.01 -3.42
N ALA A 134 -17.38 -3.24 -2.54
CA ALA A 134 -16.41 -2.25 -2.12
C ALA A 134 -15.08 -2.92 -1.75
N VAL A 135 -13.99 -2.16 -1.79
CA VAL A 135 -12.72 -2.51 -1.15
C VAL A 135 -12.57 -1.64 0.09
N ARG A 136 -12.13 -2.26 1.18
CA ARG A 136 -11.85 -1.59 2.44
C ARG A 136 -10.38 -1.74 2.80
N LEU A 137 -9.77 -0.62 3.13
CA LEU A 137 -8.45 -0.52 3.73
C LEU A 137 -8.63 -0.40 5.24
N MET A 138 -7.83 -1.13 5.99
CA MET A 138 -7.66 -0.96 7.43
C MET A 138 -6.18 -0.77 7.71
N GLY A 139 -5.79 0.48 7.99
CA GLY A 139 -4.45 0.79 8.46
C GLY A 139 -4.38 0.65 9.98
N VAL A 140 -3.35 -0.02 10.48
CA VAL A 140 -3.09 -0.18 11.92
C VAL A 140 -1.86 0.63 12.29
N HIS A 141 -1.98 1.45 13.32
CA HIS A 141 -0.90 2.26 13.87
C HIS A 141 -0.03 1.44 14.82
N ALA A 142 1.16 1.97 15.14
CA ALA A 142 2.09 1.34 16.07
C ALA A 142 1.53 1.14 17.50
N ASP A 143 0.49 1.90 17.89
CA ASP A 143 -0.20 1.74 19.18
C ASP A 143 -1.34 0.69 19.14
N GLY A 144 -1.56 0.05 17.99
CA GLY A 144 -2.60 -0.95 17.77
C GLY A 144 -3.98 -0.37 17.44
N SER A 145 -4.14 0.96 17.41
CA SER A 145 -5.37 1.58 16.91
C SER A 145 -5.48 1.47 15.39
N SER A 146 -6.70 1.48 14.84
CA SER A 146 -6.91 1.33 13.40
C SER A 146 -7.87 2.35 12.81
N VAL A 147 -7.63 2.67 11.53
CA VAL A 147 -8.44 3.58 10.72
C VAL A 147 -8.91 2.85 9.47
N LEU A 148 -10.15 3.09 9.08
CA LEU A 148 -10.77 2.47 7.91
C LEU A 148 -10.98 3.48 6.79
N GLN A 149 -10.71 3.06 5.56
CA GLN A 149 -11.15 3.77 4.35
C GLN A 149 -11.83 2.79 3.40
N THR A 150 -12.96 3.19 2.81
CA THR A 150 -13.75 2.31 1.91
C THR A 150 -13.95 2.97 0.56
N PHE A 151 -13.80 2.18 -0.51
CA PHE A 151 -14.09 2.57 -1.88
C PHE A 151 -15.15 1.65 -2.45
N THR A 152 -16.23 2.21 -2.98
CA THR A 152 -17.35 1.46 -3.55
C THR A 152 -17.21 1.31 -5.06
N PHE A 153 -17.59 0.16 -5.58
CA PHE A 153 -17.62 -0.14 -7.01
C PHE A 153 -19.06 -0.23 -7.52
N GLY A 154 -19.26 0.31 -8.72
CA GLY A 154 -20.54 0.21 -9.44
C GLY A 154 -20.66 -1.09 -10.23
N ALA A 155 -21.79 -1.22 -10.92
CA ALA A 155 -22.04 -2.30 -11.87
C ALA A 155 -20.93 -2.40 -12.95
N PRO A 156 -20.65 -3.60 -13.47
CA PRO A 156 -19.68 -3.77 -14.55
C PRO A 156 -20.15 -3.04 -15.81
N GLY A 157 -19.18 -2.58 -16.60
CA GLY A 157 -19.43 -2.02 -17.93
C GLY A 157 -19.60 -3.11 -18.99
N ALA A 158 -19.59 -2.71 -20.26
CA ALA A 158 -19.66 -3.65 -21.39
C ALA A 158 -18.52 -4.68 -21.38
N ASP A 159 -17.35 -4.29 -20.87
CA ASP A 159 -16.14 -5.10 -20.81
C ASP A 159 -15.89 -5.71 -19.41
N GLY A 160 -16.90 -5.73 -18.53
CA GLY A 160 -16.79 -6.25 -17.18
C GLY A 160 -16.44 -5.18 -16.12
N TYR A 161 -15.90 -5.61 -14.99
CA TYR A 161 -15.43 -4.71 -13.94
C TYR A 161 -14.08 -4.10 -14.33
N ALA A 162 -13.98 -2.78 -14.40
CA ALA A 162 -12.73 -2.11 -14.72
C ALA A 162 -11.95 -1.71 -13.46
N PHE A 163 -10.63 -1.81 -13.53
CA PHE A 163 -9.75 -1.19 -12.53
C PHE A 163 -10.01 0.31 -12.40
N GLN A 164 -10.03 0.76 -11.16
CA GLN A 164 -10.12 2.18 -10.80
C GLN A 164 -8.86 2.57 -10.05
N SER A 165 -8.31 3.74 -10.40
CA SER A 165 -7.25 4.35 -9.61
C SER A 165 -7.88 5.08 -8.41
N LEU A 166 -7.62 4.56 -7.21
CA LEU A 166 -8.22 5.00 -5.97
C LEU A 166 -7.19 5.77 -5.16
N SER A 167 -7.33 7.10 -5.11
CA SER A 167 -6.55 7.93 -4.19
C SER A 167 -7.14 7.87 -2.79
N VAL A 168 -6.31 7.62 -1.78
CA VAL A 168 -6.80 7.64 -0.40
C VAL A 168 -7.10 9.08 0.05
N SER A 169 -7.86 9.22 1.13
CA SER A 169 -8.19 10.55 1.66
C SER A 169 -6.93 11.21 2.22
N ASN A 170 -6.87 12.54 2.21
CA ASN A 170 -5.73 13.27 2.79
C ASN A 170 -5.48 12.91 4.27
N ALA A 171 -6.53 12.55 5.01
CA ALA A 171 -6.39 12.08 6.38
C ALA A 171 -5.68 10.72 6.44
N PHE A 172 -6.16 9.73 5.68
CA PHE A 172 -5.55 8.40 5.62
C PHE A 172 -4.12 8.42 5.04
N ALA A 173 -3.85 9.31 4.08
CA ALA A 173 -2.51 9.48 3.50
C ALA A 173 -1.50 10.13 4.46
N ALA A 174 -1.99 10.91 5.43
CA ALA A 174 -1.15 11.57 6.44
C ALA A 174 -0.78 10.63 7.61
N ASP A 175 -1.51 9.52 7.75
CA ASP A 175 -1.30 8.54 8.79
C ASP A 175 -0.12 7.61 8.47
N GLN A 176 0.55 7.15 9.54
CA GLN A 176 1.61 6.15 9.45
C GLN A 176 1.12 4.83 10.05
N PHE A 177 1.25 3.76 9.26
CA PHE A 177 0.78 2.43 9.58
C PHE A 177 1.95 1.45 9.69
N THR A 178 1.85 0.51 10.61
CA THR A 178 2.73 -0.66 10.71
C THR A 178 2.17 -1.85 9.94
N GLU A 179 0.84 -1.88 9.77
CA GLU A 179 0.13 -2.93 9.08
C GLU A 179 -0.98 -2.31 8.23
N LEU A 180 -1.23 -2.90 7.07
CA LEU A 180 -2.35 -2.54 6.20
C LEU A 180 -3.09 -3.82 5.81
N TYR A 181 -4.39 -3.85 6.08
CA TYR A 181 -5.28 -4.88 5.56
C TYR A 181 -6.10 -4.33 4.41
N VAL A 182 -6.22 -5.12 3.34
CA VAL A 182 -7.08 -4.84 2.19
C VAL A 182 -8.03 -6.01 2.03
N PHE A 183 -9.33 -5.73 2.04
CA PHE A 183 -10.35 -6.77 1.90
C PHE A 183 -11.59 -6.27 1.19
N GLY A 184 -12.32 -7.19 0.55
CA GLY A 184 -13.55 -6.88 -0.15
C GLY A 184 -14.75 -6.77 0.80
N LEU A 185 -15.80 -6.10 0.32
CA LEU A 185 -17.15 -6.12 0.88
C LEU A 185 -18.13 -6.40 -0.26
N ALA A 186 -19.05 -7.33 -0.06
CA ALA A 186 -20.18 -7.57 -0.96
C ALA A 186 -21.38 -6.72 -0.52
N CYS A 187 -22.02 -6.01 -1.45
CA CYS A 187 -23.16 -5.16 -1.15
C CYS A 187 -24.47 -5.84 -1.54
N ASN A 188 -25.50 -5.72 -0.70
CA ASN A 188 -26.84 -6.19 -1.02
C ASN A 188 -27.63 -5.14 -1.84
N SER A 189 -28.86 -5.49 -2.22
CA SER A 189 -29.75 -4.60 -3.00
C SER A 189 -30.14 -3.30 -2.31
N ALA A 190 -29.99 -3.21 -0.97
CA ALA A 190 -30.19 -2.00 -0.19
C ALA A 190 -28.91 -1.14 -0.08
N GLY A 191 -27.80 -1.56 -0.69
CA GLY A 191 -26.51 -0.89 -0.62
C GLY A 191 -25.73 -1.15 0.68
N ASN A 192 -26.18 -2.08 1.52
CA ASN A 192 -25.45 -2.46 2.73
C ASN A 192 -24.34 -3.44 2.37
N CYS A 193 -23.09 -3.07 2.65
CA CYS A 193 -21.91 -3.86 2.31
C CYS A 193 -21.32 -4.55 3.55
N ALA A 194 -21.09 -5.85 3.45
CA ALA A 194 -20.46 -6.67 4.48
C ALA A 194 -19.34 -7.52 3.88
N GLY A 195 -18.31 -7.78 4.67
CA GLY A 195 -17.25 -8.74 4.32
C GLY A 195 -17.33 -9.96 5.23
N PHE A 196 -16.67 -11.04 4.82
CA PHE A 196 -16.43 -12.24 5.64
C PHE A 196 -17.68 -13.03 6.07
N ASN A 197 -18.74 -12.96 5.28
CA ASN A 197 -20.00 -13.64 5.58
C ASN A 197 -20.78 -14.08 4.33
N SER A 198 -20.19 -13.95 3.15
CA SER A 198 -20.93 -14.10 1.90
C SER A 198 -20.21 -14.93 0.84
N ASP A 199 -18.90 -15.11 0.95
CA ASP A 199 -18.01 -15.67 -0.08
C ASP A 199 -18.09 -14.92 -1.43
N ARG A 200 -18.55 -13.66 -1.39
CA ARG A 200 -18.82 -12.83 -2.57
C ARG A 200 -18.04 -11.53 -2.57
N ALA A 201 -17.27 -11.25 -1.51
CA ALA A 201 -16.52 -10.03 -1.31
C ALA A 201 -15.14 -10.15 -2.00
N GLN A 202 -15.15 -10.32 -3.31
CA GLN A 202 -13.97 -10.61 -4.12
C GLN A 202 -13.47 -9.34 -4.80
N PHE A 203 -12.15 -9.17 -4.89
CA PHE A 203 -11.55 -7.96 -5.45
C PHE A 203 -10.23 -8.26 -6.13
N ALA A 204 -9.87 -7.39 -7.07
CA ALA A 204 -8.54 -7.33 -7.68
C ALA A 204 -7.78 -6.12 -7.14
N LEU A 205 -6.50 -6.28 -6.88
CA LEU A 205 -5.59 -5.25 -6.39
C LEU A 205 -4.35 -5.19 -7.28
N ASP A 206 -3.95 -3.97 -7.62
CA ASP A 206 -2.75 -3.64 -8.37
C ASP A 206 -2.19 -2.27 -7.91
N ASP A 207 -0.96 -1.95 -8.28
CA ASP A 207 -0.31 -0.64 -8.08
C ASP A 207 -0.54 0.00 -6.69
N LEU A 208 -0.16 -0.69 -5.61
CA LEU A 208 -0.26 -0.10 -4.27
C LEU A 208 0.87 0.91 -4.07
N VAL A 209 0.53 2.20 -4.09
CA VAL A 209 1.49 3.29 -3.94
C VAL A 209 1.63 3.68 -2.48
N LEU A 210 2.82 3.46 -1.95
CA LEU A 210 3.19 3.77 -0.59
C LEU A 210 4.15 4.94 -0.52
N ILE A 211 4.10 5.66 0.59
CA ILE A 211 5.03 6.71 0.96
C ILE A 211 5.83 6.13 2.13
N SER A 212 7.05 5.68 1.85
CA SER A 212 7.93 5.21 2.91
C SER A 212 8.44 6.40 3.70
N ALA A 213 8.33 6.33 5.03
CA ALA A 213 9.07 7.20 5.94
C ALA A 213 10.54 6.79 5.85
N VAL A 214 11.27 7.34 4.87
CA VAL A 214 12.73 7.22 4.79
C VAL A 214 13.27 7.64 6.16
N PRO A 215 14.03 6.79 6.87
CA PRO A 215 14.70 7.22 8.10
C PRO A 215 15.59 8.39 7.71
N GLU A 216 15.22 9.61 8.12
CA GLU A 216 15.92 10.79 7.62
C GLU A 216 17.42 10.64 7.96
N PRO A 217 18.31 10.48 6.96
CA PRO A 217 19.75 10.46 7.23
C PRO A 217 20.21 11.81 7.83
N ALA A 218 19.36 12.83 7.75
CA ALA A 218 19.55 14.11 8.39
C ALA A 218 19.60 14.04 9.92
N THR A 219 18.90 13.15 10.62
CA THR A 219 18.95 13.14 12.11
C THR A 219 20.34 12.77 12.62
N TRP A 220 20.97 11.76 12.03
CA TRP A 220 22.34 11.37 12.36
C TRP A 220 23.37 12.36 11.83
N LEU A 221 23.13 12.95 10.66
CA LEU A 221 24.01 13.97 10.11
C LEU A 221 23.93 15.29 10.90
N MET A 222 22.76 15.66 11.43
CA MET A 222 22.54 16.83 12.29
C MET A 222 23.08 16.59 13.69
N PHE A 223 22.91 15.39 14.23
CA PHE A 223 23.55 14.99 15.48
C PHE A 223 25.08 14.98 15.34
N GLY A 224 25.60 14.37 14.27
CA GLY A 224 27.03 14.30 13.97
C GLY A 224 27.66 15.68 13.69
N SER A 225 26.98 16.53 12.92
CA SER A 225 27.44 17.90 12.65
C SER A 225 27.33 18.79 13.89
N GLY A 226 26.31 18.60 14.73
CA GLY A 226 26.19 19.23 16.05
C GLY A 226 27.36 18.87 16.97
N MET A 227 27.75 17.60 17.02
CA MET A 227 28.91 17.16 17.81
C MET A 227 30.24 17.71 17.26
N LEU A 228 30.41 17.79 15.94
CA LEU A 228 31.58 18.42 15.31
C LEU A 228 31.69 19.92 15.62
N LEU A 229 30.56 20.65 15.65
CA LEU A 229 30.53 22.06 16.04
C LEU A 229 30.89 22.26 17.53
N VAL A 230 30.42 21.39 18.42
CA VAL A 230 30.79 21.43 19.84
C VAL A 230 32.28 21.10 20.04
N ALA A 231 32.80 20.10 19.32
CA ALA A 231 34.20 19.69 19.39
C ALA A 231 35.16 20.78 18.86
N THR A 232 34.79 21.48 17.80
CA THR A 232 35.58 22.60 17.25
C THR A 232 35.52 23.84 18.12
N ARG A 233 34.41 24.10 18.80
CA ARG A 233 34.27 25.21 19.76
C ARG A 233 35.11 25.00 21.03
N ARG A 234 35.27 23.75 21.49
CA ARG A 234 36.13 23.39 22.63
C ARG A 234 37.63 23.53 22.36
N ARG A 235 38.07 23.49 21.09
CA ARG A 235 39.49 23.68 20.71
C ARG A 235 39.88 25.16 20.54
N ARG A 236 38.93 26.08 20.66
CA ARG A 236 39.17 27.54 20.60
C ARG A 236 39.02 28.25 21.95
N ALA A 237 38.73 27.52 23.02
CA ALA A 237 38.72 28.02 24.40
C ALA A 237 40.05 27.69 25.09
#